data_AF-A0A554V959-F1
#
_entry.id   AF-A0A554V959-F1
#
_cell.length_a   1.000
_cell.length_b   1.000
_cell.length_c   1.000
_cell.angle_alpha   90.00
_cell.angle_beta   90.00
_cell.angle_gamma   90.00
#
_symmetry.space_group_name_H-M   'P 1'
#
loop_
_entity.id
_entity.type
_entity.pdbx_description
1 polymer ?
#
loop_
_entity_poly.entity_id
_entity_poly.type
_entity_poly.pdbx_seq_one_letter_code
_entity_poly.pdbx_strand_id
1 'polypeptide(L)'
;MVIALIVLQVLTLAALVALMLYVRQIRAHTHDAAATLILEPPPPPEIAESFRAGHGRLLSVEILNPIELATSQAKFAGAVAGSLVPGLVRQIVYEQAAKILNEELPKQGVKAEVRIHAPI
;
A
#
# COMPACT_ATOMS: atom_id res chain seq x y z
N MET A 1 -39.35 16.13 -31.23
CA MET A 1 -38.82 16.46 -29.88
C MET A 1 -38.90 15.26 -28.92
N VAL A 2 -40.06 14.61 -28.79
CA VAL A 2 -40.26 13.46 -27.88
C VAL A 2 -39.34 12.27 -28.19
N ILE A 3 -39.15 11.92 -29.47
CA ILE A 3 -38.27 10.80 -29.86
C ILE A 3 -36.80 11.06 -29.46
N ALA A 4 -36.32 12.28 -29.64
CA ALA A 4 -34.95 12.65 -29.24
C ALA A 4 -34.75 12.56 -27.72
N LEU A 5 -35.77 12.93 -26.93
CA LEU A 5 -35.75 12.78 -25.47
C LEU A 5 -35.71 11.31 -25.04
N ILE A 6 -36.47 10.45 -25.72
CA ILE A 6 -36.47 9.00 -25.45
C ILE A 6 -35.10 8.40 -25.76
N VAL A 7 -34.52 8.72 -26.92
CA VAL A 7 -33.19 8.21 -27.31
C VAL A 7 -32.10 8.65 -26.32
N LEU A 8 -32.13 9.90 -25.88
CA LEU A 8 -31.17 10.42 -24.89
C LEU A 8 -31.32 9.72 -23.53
N GLN A 9 -32.56 9.49 -23.09
CA GLN A 9 -32.86 8.73 -21.87
C GLN A 9 -32.31 7.31 -21.95
N VAL A 10 -32.56 6.59 -23.05
CA VAL A 10 -32.07 5.22 -23.24
C VAL A 10 -30.53 5.17 -23.25
N LEU A 11 -29.87 6.12 -23.90
CA LEU A 11 -28.40 6.20 -23.90
C LEU A 11 -27.83 6.46 -22.51
N THR A 12 -28.47 7.35 -21.75
CA THR A 12 -28.04 7.66 -20.37
C THR A 12 -28.22 6.46 -19.46
N LEU A 13 -29.34 5.75 -19.60
CA LEU A 13 -29.61 4.52 -18.85
C LEU A 13 -28.59 3.43 -19.19
N ALA A 14 -28.27 3.25 -20.47
CA ALA A 14 -27.27 2.29 -20.92
C ALA A 14 -25.87 2.63 -20.37
N ALA A 15 -25.48 3.91 -20.39
CA ALA A 15 -24.22 4.38 -19.82
C ALA A 15 -24.15 4.14 -18.31
N LEU A 16 -25.23 4.41 -17.57
CA LEU A 16 -25.32 4.14 -16.13
C LEU A 16 -25.19 2.65 -15.81
N VAL A 17 -25.86 1.79 -16.58
CA VAL A 17 -25.76 0.33 -16.42
C VAL A 17 -24.34 -0.16 -16.72
N ALA A 18 -23.72 0.33 -17.79
CA ALA A 18 -22.34 -0.02 -18.14
C ALA A 18 -21.36 0.41 -17.03
N LEU A 19 -21.51 1.63 -16.49
CA LEU A 19 -20.72 2.13 -15.38
C LEU A 19 -20.92 1.29 -14.12
N MET A 20 -22.18 0.92 -13.82
CA MET A 20 -22.50 0.06 -12.67
C MET A 20 -21.81 -1.31 -12.79
N LEU A 21 -21.85 -1.94 -13.97
CA LEU A 21 -21.20 -3.22 -14.23
C LEU A 21 -19.68 -3.11 -14.10
N TYR A 22 -19.08 -2.04 -14.64
CA TYR A 22 -17.65 -1.77 -14.54
C TYR A 22 -17.21 -1.61 -13.08
N VAL A 23 -17.95 -0.84 -12.28
CA VAL A 23 -17.67 -0.66 -10.84
C VAL A 23 -17.85 -1.97 -10.08
N ARG A 24 -18.86 -2.79 -10.41
CA ARG A 24 -19.05 -4.11 -9.80
C ARG A 24 -17.89 -5.05 -10.11
N GLN A 25 -17.37 -5.02 -11.32
CA GLN A 25 -16.20 -5.81 -11.73
C GLN A 25 -14.95 -5.41 -10.95
N ILE A 26 -14.69 -4.10 -10.83
CA ILE A 26 -13.58 -3.60 -10.00
C ILE A 26 -13.75 -4.02 -8.54
N ARG A 27 -14.96 -3.87 -8.00
CA ARG A 27 -15.26 -4.24 -6.61
C ARG A 27 -15.09 -5.73 -6.34
N ALA A 28 -15.45 -6.58 -7.30
CA ALA A 28 -15.22 -8.02 -7.21
C ALA A 28 -13.72 -8.33 -7.07
N HIS A 29 -12.87 -7.68 -7.86
CA HIS A 29 -11.42 -7.82 -7.75
C HIS A 29 -10.84 -7.26 -6.44
N THR A 30 -11.46 -6.22 -5.84
CA THR A 30 -11.00 -5.70 -4.55
C THR A 30 -11.46 -6.51 -3.34
N HIS A 31 -12.58 -7.25 -3.44
CA HIS A 31 -13.08 -8.06 -2.32
C HIS A 31 -12.18 -9.26 -2.04
N ASP A 32 -11.54 -9.85 -3.06
CA ASP A 32 -10.54 -10.90 -2.87
C ASP A 32 -9.28 -10.37 -2.16
N ALA A 33 -8.91 -9.11 -2.39
CA ALA A 33 -7.78 -8.43 -1.73
C ALA A 33 -8.11 -7.96 -0.30
N ALA A 34 -9.37 -7.62 -0.01
CA ALA A 34 -9.81 -7.25 1.34
C ALA A 34 -10.06 -8.47 2.23
N ALA A 35 -10.53 -9.59 1.65
CA ALA A 35 -10.69 -10.85 2.39
C ALA A 35 -9.34 -11.51 2.74
N THR A 36 -8.26 -11.17 2.03
CA THR A 36 -6.89 -11.60 2.38
C THR A 36 -6.24 -10.76 3.48
N LEU A 37 -6.88 -9.72 4.01
CA LEU A 37 -6.36 -8.97 5.18
C LEU A 37 -6.64 -9.66 6.53
N ILE A 38 -7.23 -10.87 6.50
CA ILE A 38 -7.24 -11.80 7.64
C ILE A 38 -6.25 -12.95 7.35
N LEU A 39 -5.11 -12.63 6.76
CA LEU A 39 -3.95 -13.52 6.84
C LEU A 39 -3.30 -13.25 8.19
N GLU A 40 -3.32 -14.27 9.04
CA GLU A 40 -2.53 -14.36 10.25
C GLU A 40 -1.15 -13.74 9.98
N PRO A 41 -0.64 -12.84 10.86
CA PRO A 41 0.66 -12.24 10.66
C PRO A 41 1.66 -13.34 10.33
N PRO A 42 2.43 -13.23 9.23
CA PRO A 42 3.41 -14.25 8.90
C PRO A 42 4.26 -14.50 10.15
N PRO A 43 4.59 -15.77 10.46
CA PRO A 43 5.39 -16.10 11.63
C PRO A 43 6.62 -15.19 11.63
N PRO A 44 7.00 -14.62 12.79
CA PRO A 44 8.11 -13.69 12.87
C PRO A 44 9.29 -14.27 12.09
N PRO A 45 9.94 -13.48 11.21
CA PRO A 45 11.05 -13.97 10.41
C PRO A 45 12.03 -14.69 11.34
N GLU A 46 12.44 -15.91 10.97
CA GLU A 46 13.39 -16.70 11.77
C GLU A 46 14.64 -15.87 12.01
N ILE A 47 14.70 -15.25 13.18
CA ILE A 47 15.79 -14.38 13.55
C ILE A 47 16.99 -15.31 13.73
N ALA A 48 17.99 -15.18 12.86
CA ALA A 48 19.22 -15.96 12.92
C ALA A 48 19.72 -16.04 14.38
N GLU A 49 20.11 -17.23 14.84
CA GLU A 49 20.48 -17.49 16.24
C GLU A 49 21.58 -16.53 16.76
N SER A 50 22.35 -15.92 15.86
CA SER A 50 23.31 -14.85 16.15
C SER A 50 22.71 -13.65 16.89
N PHE A 51 21.43 -13.30 16.67
CA PHE A 51 20.74 -12.26 17.43
C PHE A 51 20.24 -12.76 18.80
N ARG A 52 19.96 -14.06 18.95
CA ARG A 52 19.58 -14.66 20.23
C ARG A 52 20.75 -14.77 21.21
N ALA A 53 21.98 -14.90 20.69
CA ALA A 53 23.20 -15.05 21.48
C ALA A 53 23.73 -13.74 22.13
N GLY A 54 22.90 -12.70 22.29
CA GLY A 54 23.19 -11.54 23.14
C GLY A 54 24.07 -10.43 22.53
N HIS A 55 24.52 -10.57 21.27
CA HIS A 55 25.43 -9.62 20.64
C HIS A 55 24.74 -8.61 19.70
N GLY A 56 23.43 -8.74 19.45
CA GLY A 56 22.64 -7.79 18.67
C GLY A 56 21.16 -7.88 18.99
N ARG A 57 20.47 -6.74 19.09
CA ARG A 57 19.00 -6.68 19.24
C ARG A 57 18.38 -6.30 17.90
N LEU A 58 17.37 -7.05 17.47
CA LEU A 58 16.60 -6.74 16.26
C LEU A 58 15.38 -5.90 16.63
N LEU A 59 15.24 -4.75 16.00
CA LEU A 59 14.01 -3.95 16.00
C LEU A 59 13.34 -4.13 14.65
N SER A 60 12.15 -4.75 14.64
CA SER A 60 11.33 -4.86 13.44
C SER A 60 10.27 -3.76 13.44
N VAL A 61 10.10 -3.09 12.30
CA VAL A 61 9.09 -2.06 12.09
C VAL A 61 8.24 -2.46 10.89
N GLU A 62 6.94 -2.63 11.12
CA GLU A 62 5.98 -2.98 10.08
C GLU A 62 5.10 -1.77 9.74
N ILE A 63 4.97 -1.48 8.43
CA ILE A 63 4.11 -0.40 7.93
C ILE A 63 2.78 -1.02 7.48
N LEU A 64 1.76 -0.90 8.32
CA LEU A 64 0.47 -1.57 8.13
C LEU A 64 -0.28 -1.11 6.87
N ASN A 65 -0.17 0.19 6.52
CA ASN A 65 -0.80 0.73 5.32
C ASN A 65 0.10 1.72 4.57
N PRO A 66 1.01 1.21 3.72
CA PRO A 66 1.94 2.07 2.99
C PRO A 66 1.25 2.94 1.94
N ILE A 67 0.10 2.52 1.39
CA ILE A 67 -0.62 3.29 0.38
C ILE A 67 -1.26 4.52 1.02
N GLU A 68 -1.98 4.33 2.12
CA GLU A 68 -2.57 5.46 2.86
C GLU A 68 -1.48 6.41 3.37
N LEU A 69 -0.38 5.87 3.90
CA LEU A 69 0.75 6.66 4.38
C LEU A 69 1.37 7.53 3.28
N ALA A 70 1.52 6.99 2.06
CA ALA A 70 2.01 7.74 0.91
C ALA A 70 1.05 8.88 0.54
N THR A 71 -0.26 8.64 0.56
CA THR A 71 -1.25 9.68 0.24
C THR A 71 -1.34 10.78 1.30
N SER A 72 -1.09 10.47 2.57
CA SER A 72 -1.21 11.44 3.67
C SER A 72 0.05 12.29 3.88
N GLN A 73 1.25 11.73 3.65
CA GLN A 73 2.51 12.42 3.94
C GLN A 73 3.24 12.96 2.71
N ALA A 74 3.07 12.35 1.54
CA ALA A 74 3.74 12.84 0.35
C ALA A 74 2.92 13.97 -0.28
N LYS A 75 3.40 15.21 -0.12
CA LYS A 75 3.04 16.36 -0.97
C LYS A 75 3.19 16.09 -2.49
N PHE A 76 3.75 14.94 -2.87
CA PHE A 76 4.03 14.49 -4.23
C PHE A 76 3.15 13.32 -4.71
N ALA A 77 2.28 12.73 -3.88
CA ALA A 77 1.47 11.57 -4.28
C ALA A 77 0.15 11.96 -4.97
N GLY A 78 -0.38 13.16 -4.71
CA GLY A 78 -1.70 13.58 -5.21
C GLY A 78 -1.85 13.63 -6.74
N ALA A 79 -0.75 13.79 -7.49
CA ALA A 79 -0.78 13.86 -8.97
C ALA A 79 -0.26 12.59 -9.68
N VAL A 80 0.46 11.71 -8.98
CA VAL A 80 1.16 10.55 -9.60
C VAL A 80 0.73 9.20 -9.00
N ALA A 81 0.05 9.18 -7.84
CA ALA A 81 -0.45 7.94 -7.24
C ALA A 81 -1.56 7.26 -8.07
N GLY A 82 -2.21 8.00 -8.98
CA GLY A 82 -3.14 7.41 -9.94
C GLY A 82 -2.46 6.56 -11.03
N SER A 83 -1.16 6.73 -11.27
CA SER A 83 -0.42 6.02 -12.33
C SER A 83 0.65 5.04 -11.82
N LEU A 84 0.99 5.08 -10.53
CA LEU A 84 1.99 4.20 -9.94
C LEU A 84 1.36 2.85 -9.52
N VAL A 85 2.01 1.77 -9.93
CA VAL A 85 1.63 0.40 -9.53
C VAL A 85 1.78 0.27 -8.00
N PRO A 86 0.82 -0.36 -7.29
CA PRO A 86 0.86 -0.48 -5.82
C PRO A 86 2.18 -1.03 -5.25
N GLY A 87 2.84 -1.94 -5.97
CA GLY A 87 4.15 -2.49 -5.57
C GLY A 87 5.25 -1.42 -5.49
N LEU A 88 5.27 -0.48 -6.43
CA LEU A 88 6.28 0.59 -6.46
C LEU A 88 6.04 1.62 -5.35
N VAL A 89 4.78 1.91 -5.04
CA VAL A 89 4.42 2.78 -3.91
C VAL A 89 4.90 2.17 -2.59
N ARG A 90 4.69 0.86 -2.41
CA ARG A 90 5.20 0.14 -1.22
C ARG A 90 6.72 0.28 -1.09
N GLN A 91 7.46 0.01 -2.16
CA GLN A 91 8.92 0.10 -2.15
C GLN A 91 9.40 1.50 -1.75
N ILE A 92 8.85 2.55 -2.36
CA ILE A 92 9.23 3.94 -2.07
C ILE A 92 8.99 4.29 -0.59
N VAL A 93 7.86 3.85 -0.03
CA VAL A 93 7.53 4.10 1.37
C VAL A 93 8.51 3.42 2.32
N TYR A 94 8.86 2.16 2.05
CA TYR A 94 9.84 1.43 2.86
C TYR A 94 11.25 2.02 2.76
N GLU A 95 11.69 2.41 1.55
CA GLU A 95 12.96 3.09 1.34
C GLU A 95 13.01 4.43 2.09
N GLN A 96 11.94 5.22 2.01
CA GLN A 96 11.84 6.48 2.72
C GLN A 96 11.85 6.29 4.24
N ALA A 97 11.14 5.29 4.76
CA ALA A 97 11.14 4.96 6.18
C ALA A 97 12.54 4.54 6.65
N ALA A 98 13.23 3.67 5.89
CA ALA A 98 14.60 3.26 6.18
C ALA A 98 15.57 4.44 6.17
N LYS A 99 15.39 5.39 5.24
CA LYS A 99 16.18 6.62 5.18
C LYS A 99 15.97 7.49 6.43
N ILE A 100 14.72 7.74 6.81
CA ILE A 100 14.40 8.49 8.04
C ILE A 100 15.05 7.82 9.25
N LEU A 101 14.96 6.50 9.36
CA LEU A 101 15.52 5.77 10.49
C LEU A 101 17.06 5.86 10.54
N ASN A 102 17.73 5.76 9.39
CA ASN A 102 19.17 5.96 9.28
C ASN A 102 19.61 7.39 9.64
N GLU A 103 18.78 8.39 9.37
CA GLU A 103 19.08 9.79 9.67
C GLU A 103 18.79 10.14 11.14
N GLU A 104 17.71 9.60 11.72
CA GLU A 104 17.24 9.97 13.06
C GLU A 104 17.89 9.15 14.18
N LEU A 105 18.17 7.85 13.98
CA LEU A 105 18.77 7.01 15.02
C LEU A 105 20.15 7.54 15.49
N PRO A 106 21.08 7.95 14.61
CA PRO A 106 22.36 8.51 15.04
C PRO A 106 22.22 9.81 15.82
N LYS A 107 21.20 10.64 15.51
CA LYS A 107 20.92 11.90 16.25
C LYS A 107 20.51 11.63 17.70
N GLN A 108 19.92 10.47 17.96
CA GLN A 108 19.56 10.00 19.30
C GLN A 108 20.70 9.20 19.98
N GLY A 109 21.90 9.18 19.38
CA GLY A 109 23.04 8.42 19.91
C GLY A 109 22.97 6.91 19.65
N VAL A 110 22.03 6.45 18.83
CA VAL A 110 21.86 5.02 18.51
C VAL A 110 22.71 4.66 17.29
N LYS A 111 23.66 3.74 17.46
CA LYS A 111 24.40 3.10 16.36
C LYS A 111 23.65 1.84 15.93
N ALA A 112 22.95 1.91 14.82
CA ALA A 112 22.18 0.80 14.27
C ALA A 112 22.44 0.65 12.77
N GLU A 113 22.41 -0.60 12.29
CA GLU A 113 22.34 -0.89 10.86
C GLU A 113 20.87 -1.09 10.49
N VAL A 114 20.37 -0.33 9.52
CA VAL A 114 18.99 -0.42 9.04
C VAL A 114 18.96 -1.19 7.73
N ARG A 115 18.21 -2.29 7.70
CA ARG A 115 18.02 -3.15 6.50
C ARG A 115 16.53 -3.38 6.28
N ILE A 116 16.10 -3.34 5.02
CA ILE A 116 14.72 -3.65 4.63
C ILE A 116 14.61 -5.15 4.42
N HIS A 117 13.68 -5.79 5.14
CA HIS A 117 13.33 -7.19 4.97
C HIS A 117 11.92 -7.23 4.37
N ALA A 118 11.81 -7.65 3.10
CA ALA A 118 10.53 -7.85 2.44
C ALA A 118 10.27 -9.36 2.28
N PRO A 119 9.07 -9.87 2.63
CA PRO A 119 8.68 -11.21 2.23
C PRO A 119 8.63 -11.26 0.70
N ILE A 120 9.30 -12.27 0.13
CA ILE A 120 9.34 -12.56 -1.32
C ILE A 120 8.05 -13.25 -1.72
#